data_AF-A0A7K2EED7-F1
#
_entry.id   AF-A0A7K2EED7-F1
#
_cell.length_a   1.000
_cell.length_b   1.000
_cell.length_c   1.000
_cell.angle_alpha   90.00
_cell.angle_beta   90.00
_cell.angle_gamma   90.00
#
_symmetry.space_group_name_H-M   'P 1'
#
loop_
_entity.id
_entity.type
_entity.pdbx_description
1 polymer ?
#
loop_
_entity_poly.entity_id
_entity_poly.type
_entity_poly.pdbx_seq_one_letter_code
_entity_poly.pdbx_strand_id
1 'polypeptide(L)'
;MAQSPPPPQPPPEPGGPGDAPRATGPHWTRWLAWVALLVILGTLILPGLFNDDTSEAITYAEFLDQVAAGAVVTVEINNNNGDISGELVGGGTFRTTGPTELPPEDYALLRDRLGAGVEFTRPTSSIWGTLLPLLLPVGLLILFFWWMQRRAQGQMGGIMSIGRSRAKTYSTERPATTFDDVAGYDGVKREITEVVDFLREPEKFARIGARIPKGILLVGPPGTGKTLIARAVAGEAGVPFLSVTGSDFMEMFVGVGASRVRDLFNSARKMGRAIIFIDEIDSIGRKRGAGLGGGHDEREQTLNQMLSEMDGFEATE
;
A
#
# COMPACT_ATOMS: atom_id res chain seq x y z
N MET A 1 -18.48 -62.42 8.45
CA MET A 1 -17.73 -61.59 9.42
C MET A 1 -17.53 -60.23 8.77
N ALA A 2 -18.40 -59.27 9.08
CA ALA A 2 -18.35 -57.91 8.51
C ALA A 2 -17.54 -57.02 9.46
N GLN A 3 -16.47 -56.40 8.94
CA GLN A 3 -15.61 -55.48 9.69
C GLN A 3 -16.32 -54.14 9.88
N SER A 4 -16.31 -53.64 11.11
CA SER A 4 -16.87 -52.34 11.49
C SER A 4 -16.04 -51.18 10.90
N PRO A 5 -16.66 -50.06 10.52
CA PRO A 5 -15.94 -48.91 9.98
C PRO A 5 -15.10 -48.20 11.07
N PRO A 6 -13.98 -47.56 10.70
CA PRO A 6 -13.10 -46.89 11.66
C PRO A 6 -13.74 -45.62 12.23
N PRO A 7 -13.35 -45.21 13.46
CA PRO A 7 -13.94 -44.05 14.13
C PRO A 7 -13.56 -42.72 13.45
N PRO A 8 -14.43 -41.70 13.52
CA PRO A 8 -14.18 -40.38 12.93
C PRO A 8 -13.04 -39.64 13.63
N GLN A 9 -12.21 -38.95 12.85
CA GLN A 9 -11.08 -38.17 13.34
C GLN A 9 -11.56 -36.94 14.14
N PRO A 10 -10.84 -36.56 15.22
CA PRO A 10 -11.18 -35.38 15.99
C PRO A 10 -10.96 -34.08 15.19
N PRO A 11 -11.72 -33.01 15.47
CA PRO A 11 -11.56 -31.72 14.80
C PRO A 11 -10.20 -31.08 15.13
N PRO A 12 -9.63 -30.28 14.20
CA PRO A 12 -8.34 -29.63 14.41
C PRO A 12 -8.41 -28.63 15.57
N GLU A 13 -7.40 -28.64 16.44
CA GLU A 13 -7.28 -27.71 17.56
C GLU A 13 -7.19 -26.25 17.06
N PRO A 14 -7.83 -25.28 17.75
CA PRO A 14 -7.68 -23.87 17.43
C PRO A 14 -6.24 -23.42 17.76
N GLY A 15 -5.51 -22.98 16.73
CA GLY A 15 -4.15 -22.47 16.85
C GLY A 15 -4.03 -21.33 17.89
N GLY A 16 -3.02 -21.44 18.75
CA GLY A 16 -2.66 -20.42 19.73
C GLY A 16 -2.21 -19.09 19.09
N PRO A 17 -2.11 -18.01 19.88
CA PRO A 17 -1.87 -16.67 19.38
C PRO A 17 -0.40 -16.49 19.03
N GLY A 18 -0.05 -16.69 17.76
CA GLY A 18 1.28 -16.45 17.22
C GLY A 18 1.18 -15.83 15.83
N ASP A 19 1.74 -14.63 15.72
CA ASP A 19 2.07 -13.90 14.48
C ASP A 19 0.93 -13.30 13.67
N ALA A 20 0.45 -12.16 14.15
CA ALA A 20 -0.16 -11.15 13.28
C ALA A 20 0.84 -10.80 12.14
N PRO A 21 0.42 -10.83 10.86
CA PRO A 21 1.30 -10.46 9.76
C PRO A 21 1.67 -8.99 9.90
N ARG A 22 2.94 -8.71 10.18
CA ARG A 22 3.51 -7.36 10.10
C ARG A 22 3.21 -6.83 8.70
N ALA A 23 2.53 -5.68 8.63
CA ALA A 23 2.24 -5.00 7.37
C ALA A 23 3.54 -4.80 6.59
N THR A 24 3.80 -5.65 5.61
CA THR A 24 4.92 -5.49 4.71
C THR A 24 4.60 -4.31 3.81
N GLY A 25 5.34 -3.21 3.99
CA GLY A 25 5.24 -2.05 3.10
C GLY A 25 5.38 -2.47 1.63
N PRO A 26 4.89 -1.66 0.68
CA PRO A 26 4.80 -2.04 -0.72
C PRO A 26 6.15 -2.52 -1.26
N HIS A 27 6.27 -3.79 -1.64
CA HIS A 27 7.53 -4.43 -2.02
C HIS A 27 8.24 -3.74 -3.22
N TRP A 28 7.53 -2.94 -4.02
CA TRP A 28 8.09 -2.18 -5.14
C TRP A 28 9.05 -1.06 -4.72
N THR A 29 8.92 -0.49 -3.52
CA THR A 29 9.85 0.54 -3.03
C THR A 29 11.25 -0.04 -2.77
N ARG A 30 11.33 -1.34 -2.44
CA ARG A 30 12.60 -2.07 -2.35
C ARG A 30 13.25 -2.21 -3.74
N TRP A 31 12.46 -2.48 -4.78
CA TRP A 31 12.98 -2.55 -6.16
C TRP A 31 13.48 -1.20 -6.66
N LEU A 32 12.81 -0.10 -6.31
CA LEU A 32 13.31 1.26 -6.64
C LEU A 32 14.68 1.55 -6.02
N ALA A 33 14.90 1.13 -4.77
CA ALA A 33 16.20 1.29 -4.12
C ALA A 33 17.30 0.49 -4.83
N TRP A 34 17.01 -0.73 -5.28
CA TRP A 34 17.96 -1.55 -6.05
C TRP A 34 18.26 -0.98 -7.44
N VAL A 35 17.25 -0.42 -8.13
CA VAL A 35 17.45 0.24 -9.43
C VAL A 35 18.29 1.51 -9.27
N ALA A 36 18.01 2.34 -8.26
CA ALA A 36 18.81 3.52 -7.97
C ALA A 36 20.27 3.16 -7.64
N LEU A 37 20.49 2.10 -6.86
CA LEU A 37 21.82 1.58 -6.54
C LEU A 37 22.56 1.13 -7.81
N LEU A 38 21.90 0.40 -8.70
CA LEU A 38 22.48 -0.07 -9.97
C LEU A 38 22.85 1.09 -10.89
N VAL A 39 22.03 2.14 -10.96
CA VAL A 39 22.34 3.35 -11.74
C VAL A 39 23.55 4.07 -11.16
N ILE A 40 23.61 4.26 -9.84
CA ILE A 40 24.76 4.89 -9.17
C ILE A 40 26.04 4.07 -9.41
N LEU A 41 25.96 2.74 -9.24
CA LEU A 41 27.08 1.84 -9.47
C LEU A 41 27.53 1.86 -10.94
N GLY A 42 26.58 1.89 -11.88
CA GLY A 42 26.84 2.05 -13.30
C GLY A 42 27.57 3.35 -13.60
N THR A 43 27.13 4.49 -13.06
CA THR A 43 27.80 5.78 -13.27
C THR A 43 29.22 5.85 -12.71
N LEU A 44 29.50 5.12 -11.63
CA LEU A 44 30.82 5.08 -11.01
C LEU A 44 31.79 4.13 -11.75
N ILE A 45 31.30 2.99 -12.23
CA ILE A 45 32.15 1.93 -12.80
C ILE A 45 32.31 2.06 -14.32
N LEU A 46 31.29 2.55 -15.06
CA LEU A 46 31.37 2.65 -16.52
C LEU A 46 32.59 3.45 -17.03
N PRO A 47 32.96 4.61 -16.45
CA PRO A 47 34.10 5.39 -16.94
C PRO A 47 35.42 4.61 -16.87
N GLY A 48 35.60 3.75 -15.85
CA GLY A 48 36.82 2.95 -15.68
C GLY A 48 36.92 1.74 -16.60
N LEU A 49 35.82 1.31 -17.22
CA LEU A 49 35.82 0.16 -18.15
C LEU A 49 36.08 0.57 -19.61
N PHE A 50 35.94 1.85 -19.95
CA PHE A 50 36.13 2.35 -21.32
C PHE A 50 37.38 3.21 -21.49
N ASN A 51 38.18 3.40 -20.44
CA ASN A 51 39.44 4.15 -20.49
C ASN A 51 40.62 3.20 -20.75
N ASP A 52 40.66 2.62 -21.96
CA ASP A 52 41.83 1.87 -22.42
C ASP A 52 42.92 2.86 -22.85
N ASP A 53 43.70 3.36 -21.89
CA ASP A 53 44.96 4.06 -22.16
C ASP A 53 46.01 3.01 -22.56
N THR A 54 46.02 2.62 -23.84
CA THR A 54 47.00 1.67 -24.43
C THR A 54 48.38 2.29 -24.68
N SER A 55 48.59 3.56 -24.32
CA SER A 55 49.87 4.26 -24.46
C SER A 55 50.84 3.89 -23.34
N GLU A 56 52.09 3.60 -23.68
CA GLU A 56 53.15 3.36 -22.69
C GLU A 56 53.48 4.66 -21.95
N ALA A 57 53.35 4.66 -20.63
CA ALA A 57 53.64 5.82 -19.79
C ALA A 57 55.16 5.91 -19.53
N ILE A 58 55.83 6.86 -20.16
CA ILE A 58 57.28 7.11 -20.00
C ILE A 58 57.51 8.39 -19.20
N THR A 59 58.63 8.49 -18.49
CA THR A 59 58.96 9.71 -17.74
C THR A 59 59.42 10.83 -18.67
N TYR A 60 59.30 12.09 -18.23
CA TYR A 60 59.71 13.24 -19.04
C TYR A 60 61.21 13.21 -19.39
N ALA A 61 62.05 12.72 -18.47
CA ALA A 61 63.48 12.56 -18.70
C ALA A 61 63.76 11.48 -19.76
N GLU A 62 63.09 10.32 -19.68
CA GLU A 62 63.20 9.25 -20.68
C GLU A 62 62.69 9.71 -22.05
N PHE A 63 61.64 10.54 -22.08
CA PHE A 63 61.16 11.16 -23.30
C PHE A 63 62.23 12.05 -23.93
N LEU A 64 62.86 12.95 -23.16
CA LEU A 64 63.94 13.80 -23.67
C LEU A 64 65.14 12.97 -24.18
N ASP A 65 65.49 11.89 -23.48
CA ASP A 65 66.53 10.95 -23.91
C ASP A 65 66.17 10.25 -25.24
N GLN A 66 64.92 9.82 -25.40
CA GLN A 66 64.41 9.19 -26.62
C GLN A 66 64.33 10.17 -27.80
N VAL A 67 63.99 11.44 -27.54
CA VAL A 67 64.06 12.51 -28.52
C VAL A 67 65.51 12.78 -28.94
N ALA A 68 66.44 12.84 -28.00
CA ALA A 68 67.87 13.04 -28.29
C ALA A 68 68.47 11.87 -29.09
N ALA A 69 68.01 10.64 -28.81
CA ALA A 69 68.34 9.42 -29.54
C ALA A 69 67.70 9.33 -30.94
N GLY A 70 66.76 10.23 -31.28
CA GLY A 70 66.06 10.22 -32.57
C GLY A 70 65.01 9.11 -32.70
N ALA A 71 64.53 8.57 -31.58
CA ALA A 71 63.56 7.48 -31.53
C ALA A 71 62.10 7.94 -31.60
N VAL A 72 61.84 9.24 -31.76
CA VAL A 72 60.49 9.85 -31.78
C VAL A 72 60.19 10.45 -33.15
N VAL A 73 59.03 10.15 -33.72
CA VAL A 73 58.61 10.60 -35.07
C VAL A 73 57.73 11.84 -34.99
N THR A 74 56.75 11.84 -34.11
CA THR A 74 55.79 12.94 -33.92
C THR A 74 55.61 13.22 -32.45
N VAL A 75 55.46 14.50 -32.10
CA VAL A 75 55.18 14.94 -30.74
C VAL A 75 54.02 15.92 -30.78
N GLU A 76 52.96 15.57 -30.08
CA GLU A 76 51.85 16.46 -29.75
C GLU A 76 52.00 16.96 -28.32
N ILE A 77 52.09 18.28 -28.14
CA ILE A 77 52.24 18.90 -26.84
C ILE A 77 50.96 19.66 -26.48
N ASN A 78 50.38 19.33 -25.34
CA ASN A 78 49.18 19.96 -24.82
C ASN A 78 49.51 21.11 -23.86
N ASN A 79 49.29 22.34 -24.34
CA ASN A 79 49.63 23.56 -23.60
C ASN A 79 48.79 23.82 -22.33
N ASN A 80 47.71 23.05 -22.09
CA ASN A 80 46.83 23.29 -20.93
C ASN A 80 47.19 22.44 -19.71
N ASN A 81 47.70 21.22 -19.92
CA ASN A 81 47.94 20.25 -18.86
C ASN A 81 49.37 19.68 -18.87
N GLY A 82 50.23 20.11 -19.80
CA GLY A 82 51.61 19.63 -19.92
C GLY A 82 51.72 18.19 -20.43
N ASP A 83 50.62 17.63 -20.95
CA ASP A 83 50.58 16.26 -21.47
C ASP A 83 51.23 16.21 -22.85
N ILE A 84 52.16 15.28 -23.03
CA ILE A 84 52.95 15.11 -24.24
C ILE A 84 52.70 13.68 -24.72
N SER A 85 52.15 13.54 -25.91
CA SER A 85 51.91 12.26 -26.55
C SER A 85 52.57 12.21 -27.93
N GLY A 86 52.99 11.03 -28.36
CA GLY A 86 53.65 10.90 -29.66
C GLY A 86 53.84 9.46 -30.10
N GLU A 87 54.44 9.30 -31.27
CA GLU A 87 54.74 8.01 -31.88
C GLU A 87 56.26 7.77 -31.92
N LEU A 88 56.69 6.58 -31.50
CA LEU A 88 58.06 6.12 -31.57
C LEU A 88 58.38 5.53 -32.95
N VAL A 89 59.66 5.58 -33.32
CA VAL A 89 60.22 4.93 -34.51
C VAL A 89 60.11 3.41 -34.33
N GLY A 90 58.96 2.85 -34.70
CA GLY A 90 58.58 1.47 -34.41
C GLY A 90 57.07 1.23 -34.24
N GLY A 91 56.25 2.29 -34.23
CA GLY A 91 54.78 2.20 -34.19
C GLY A 91 54.17 2.10 -32.79
N GLY A 92 54.97 2.30 -31.73
CA GLY A 92 54.49 2.40 -30.35
C GLY A 92 54.09 3.84 -30.01
N THR A 93 52.98 4.03 -29.30
CA THR A 93 52.57 5.33 -28.78
C THR A 93 53.02 5.50 -27.34
N PHE A 94 53.55 6.67 -27.01
CA PHE A 94 53.94 7.02 -25.65
C PHE A 94 53.13 8.21 -25.13
N ARG A 95 53.01 8.29 -23.82
CA ARG A 95 52.43 9.44 -23.12
C ARG A 95 53.30 9.82 -21.94
N THR A 96 53.61 11.10 -21.79
CA THR A 96 54.39 11.64 -20.69
C THR A 96 53.83 12.97 -20.22
N THR A 97 54.14 13.36 -18.98
CA THR A 97 53.69 14.64 -18.42
C THR A 97 54.92 15.51 -18.17
N GLY A 98 55.01 16.61 -18.91
CA GLY A 98 56.07 17.61 -18.83
C GLY A 98 55.60 18.94 -18.22
N PRO A 99 56.51 19.90 -18.08
CA PRO A 99 56.17 21.25 -17.64
C PRO A 99 55.28 21.96 -18.66
N THR A 100 54.27 22.69 -18.17
CA THR A 100 53.29 23.43 -19.00
C THR A 100 53.93 24.54 -19.84
N GLU A 101 55.04 25.10 -19.36
CA GLU A 101 55.94 25.96 -20.11
C GLU A 101 57.27 25.25 -20.31
N LEU A 102 57.60 24.92 -21.57
CA LEU A 102 58.84 24.25 -21.92
C LEU A 102 60.04 25.18 -21.69
N PRO A 103 61.10 24.71 -20.98
CA PRO A 103 62.36 25.42 -20.93
C PRO A 103 62.92 25.71 -22.34
N PRO A 104 63.59 26.85 -22.56
CA PRO A 104 64.13 27.22 -23.88
C PRO A 104 65.10 26.18 -24.46
N GLU A 105 65.79 25.44 -23.59
CA GLU A 105 66.76 24.40 -23.94
C GLU A 105 66.06 23.16 -24.54
N ASP A 106 64.98 22.70 -23.91
CA ASP A 106 64.21 21.54 -24.36
C ASP A 106 63.42 21.84 -25.64
N TYR A 107 62.92 23.07 -25.76
CA TYR A 107 62.27 23.55 -26.98
C TYR A 107 63.25 23.60 -28.17
N ALA A 108 64.51 23.99 -27.93
CA ALA A 108 65.54 23.97 -28.96
C ALA A 108 65.88 22.53 -29.40
N LEU A 109 65.94 21.58 -28.46
CA LEU A 109 66.20 20.16 -28.74
C LEU A 109 65.07 19.51 -29.55
N LEU A 110 63.82 19.78 -29.21
CA LEU A 110 62.65 19.33 -29.97
C LEU A 110 62.63 19.92 -31.39
N ARG A 111 62.96 21.20 -31.55
CA ARG A 111 63.02 21.86 -32.86
C ARG A 111 64.19 21.36 -33.71
N ASP A 112 65.35 21.10 -33.11
CA ASP A 112 66.55 20.61 -33.81
C ASP A 112 66.36 19.19 -34.35
N ARG A 113 65.71 18.31 -33.58
CA ARG A 113 65.56 16.88 -33.94
C ARG A 113 64.26 16.53 -34.65
N LEU A 114 63.14 17.17 -34.32
CA LEU A 114 61.83 16.86 -34.92
C LEU A 114 61.36 17.88 -35.95
N GLY A 115 61.97 19.07 -36.00
CA GLY A 115 61.63 20.10 -36.99
C GLY A 115 60.14 20.44 -37.02
N ALA A 116 59.45 20.04 -38.10
CA ALA A 116 58.02 20.27 -38.33
C ALA A 116 57.09 19.22 -37.66
N GLY A 117 57.64 18.21 -36.97
CA GLY A 117 56.89 17.15 -36.29
C GLY A 117 56.38 17.50 -34.89
N VAL A 118 56.52 18.76 -34.46
CA VAL A 118 56.02 19.26 -33.18
C VAL A 118 54.74 20.06 -33.40
N GLU A 119 53.58 19.45 -33.11
CA GLU A 119 52.29 20.11 -33.20
C GLU A 119 51.77 20.46 -31.80
N PHE A 120 51.41 21.73 -31.61
CA PHE A 120 50.79 22.20 -30.37
C PHE A 120 49.27 22.13 -30.52
N THR A 121 48.65 21.14 -29.88
CA THR A 121 47.20 20.97 -29.90
C THR A 121 46.56 21.55 -28.64
N ARG A 122 45.42 22.22 -28.81
CA ARG A 122 44.55 22.61 -27.69
C ARG A 122 43.41 21.61 -27.66
N PRO A 123 43.28 20.76 -26.62
CA PRO A 123 42.16 19.85 -26.54
C PRO A 123 40.87 20.68 -26.45
N THR A 124 40.07 20.65 -27.51
CA THR A 124 38.70 21.14 -27.41
C THR A 124 37.92 20.05 -26.71
N SER A 125 37.63 20.25 -25.43
CA SER A 125 36.69 19.38 -24.71
C SER A 125 35.35 19.50 -25.42
N SER A 126 35.00 18.50 -26.23
CA SER A 126 33.71 18.46 -26.91
C SER A 126 32.64 18.46 -25.81
N ILE A 127 31.84 19.52 -25.78
CA ILE A 127 30.75 19.69 -24.81
C ILE A 127 29.83 18.46 -24.82
N TRP A 128 29.63 17.86 -26.00
CA TRP A 128 28.89 16.61 -26.17
C TRP A 128 29.58 15.40 -25.55
N GLY A 129 30.91 15.31 -25.60
CA GLY A 129 31.68 14.25 -24.94
C GLY A 129 31.59 14.30 -23.42
N THR A 130 31.34 15.48 -22.84
CA THR A 130 31.17 15.65 -21.39
C THR A 130 29.70 15.52 -20.96
N LEU A 131 28.76 16.06 -21.75
CA LEU A 131 27.34 16.07 -21.39
C LEU A 131 26.62 14.75 -21.69
N LEU A 132 27.00 14.02 -22.74
CA LEU A 132 26.29 12.80 -23.13
C LEU A 132 26.38 11.68 -22.07
N PRO A 133 27.55 11.39 -21.48
CA PRO A 133 27.64 10.40 -20.39
C PRO A 133 26.85 10.81 -19.14
N LEU A 134 26.70 12.12 -18.89
CA LEU A 134 25.94 12.65 -17.76
C LEU A 134 24.42 12.60 -18.01
N LEU A 135 23.97 12.89 -19.23
CA LEU A 135 22.55 12.95 -19.58
C LEU A 135 21.94 11.59 -19.90
N LEU A 136 22.72 10.62 -20.38
CA LEU A 136 22.25 9.27 -20.72
C LEU A 136 21.54 8.57 -19.54
N PRO A 137 22.10 8.48 -18.31
CA PRO A 137 21.42 7.81 -17.19
C PRO A 137 20.14 8.55 -16.75
N VAL A 138 20.13 9.89 -16.79
CA VAL A 138 18.95 10.70 -16.48
C VAL A 138 17.84 10.48 -17.51
N GLY A 139 18.21 10.45 -18.80
CA GLY A 139 17.29 10.17 -19.90
C GLY A 139 16.66 8.77 -19.81
N LEU A 140 17.47 7.75 -19.49
CA LEU A 140 16.96 6.39 -19.28
C LEU A 140 15.99 6.29 -18.11
N LEU A 141 16.25 7.00 -17.00
CA LEU A 141 15.31 7.07 -15.88
C LEU A 141 13.99 7.71 -16.27
N ILE A 142 14.02 8.85 -16.98
CA ILE A 142 12.82 9.52 -17.47
C ILE A 142 12.01 8.60 -18.38
N LEU A 143 12.68 7.91 -19.30
CA LEU A 143 12.05 6.99 -20.26
C LEU A 143 11.46 5.75 -19.57
N PHE A 144 12.14 5.23 -18.56
CA PHE A 144 11.66 4.15 -17.70
C PHE A 144 10.40 4.55 -16.91
N PHE A 145 10.41 5.74 -16.27
CA PHE A 145 9.25 6.26 -15.55
C PHE A 145 8.08 6.55 -16.48
N TRP A 146 8.33 7.09 -17.67
CA TRP A 146 7.30 7.35 -18.67
C TRP A 146 6.66 6.04 -19.17
N TRP A 147 7.48 5.01 -19.44
CA TRP A 147 6.99 3.68 -19.80
C TRP A 147 6.20 3.03 -18.65
N MET A 148 6.67 3.15 -17.42
CA MET A 148 5.97 2.66 -16.23
C MET A 148 4.63 3.36 -16.02
N GLN A 149 4.56 4.69 -16.19
CA GLN A 149 3.33 5.45 -16.05
C GLN A 149 2.29 5.03 -17.09
N ARG A 150 2.74 4.75 -18.32
CA ARG A 150 1.88 4.26 -19.40
C ARG A 150 1.35 2.84 -19.15
N ARG A 151 2.11 2.00 -18.42
CA ARG A 151 1.68 0.65 -18.00
C ARG A 151 0.83 0.67 -16.73
N ALA A 152 1.10 1.57 -15.80
CA ALA A 152 0.41 1.69 -14.52
C ALA A 152 -1.05 2.15 -14.70
N GLN A 153 -1.37 2.99 -15.69
CA GLN A 153 -2.77 3.38 -15.96
C GLN A 153 -3.70 2.21 -16.29
N GLY A 154 -3.17 1.05 -16.72
CA GLY A 154 -3.97 -0.18 -16.93
C GLY A 154 -4.22 -1.01 -15.65
N GLN A 155 -3.48 -0.76 -14.56
CA GLN A 155 -3.52 -1.58 -13.32
C GLN A 155 -3.86 -0.75 -12.07
N MET A 156 -3.82 0.59 -12.16
CA MET A 156 -4.14 1.53 -11.08
C MET A 156 -5.64 1.75 -10.87
N GLY A 157 -6.51 0.95 -11.50
CA GLY A 157 -7.93 0.87 -11.11
C GLY A 157 -8.16 0.04 -9.84
N GLY A 158 -7.19 -0.82 -9.47
CA GLY A 158 -7.33 -1.77 -8.37
C GLY A 158 -6.88 -1.28 -6.99
N ILE A 159 -6.08 -0.21 -6.90
CA ILE A 159 -5.48 0.22 -5.61
C ILE A 159 -6.37 1.24 -4.87
N MET A 160 -7.28 1.93 -5.56
CA MET A 160 -8.31 2.78 -4.94
C MET A 160 -9.53 1.99 -4.39
N SER A 161 -9.47 0.65 -4.38
CA SER A 161 -10.52 -0.22 -3.84
C SER A 161 -10.17 -0.87 -2.49
N ILE A 162 -8.95 -0.66 -1.98
CA ILE A 162 -8.48 -1.15 -0.66
C ILE A 162 -9.17 -0.49 0.55
N GLY A 163 -10.17 0.39 0.31
CA GLY A 163 -11.11 0.88 1.33
C GLY A 163 -12.54 0.32 1.19
N ARG A 164 -12.80 -0.62 0.27
CA ARG A 164 -14.15 -1.08 -0.09
C ARG A 164 -14.47 -2.53 0.19
N SER A 165 -13.68 -3.26 0.98
CA SER A 165 -14.24 -4.45 1.65
C SER A 165 -15.09 -4.01 2.84
N ARG A 166 -16.25 -3.42 2.54
CA ARG A 166 -17.40 -3.42 3.45
C ARG A 166 -17.84 -4.87 3.61
N ALA A 167 -17.04 -5.69 4.30
CA ALA A 167 -17.55 -6.95 4.82
C ALA A 167 -18.75 -6.56 5.69
N LYS A 168 -19.95 -7.01 5.31
CA LYS A 168 -21.17 -6.66 6.03
C LYS A 168 -20.99 -7.18 7.45
N THR A 169 -20.92 -6.26 8.41
CA THR A 169 -20.76 -6.56 9.85
C THR A 169 -21.99 -7.27 10.42
N TYR A 170 -23.09 -7.31 9.68
CA TYR A 170 -24.34 -7.96 10.08
C TYR A 170 -24.64 -9.14 9.17
N SER A 171 -25.17 -10.22 9.73
CA SER A 171 -25.70 -11.35 8.97
C SER A 171 -27.14 -11.07 8.57
N THR A 172 -27.51 -11.34 7.32
CA THR A 172 -28.91 -11.29 6.86
C THR A 172 -29.39 -12.72 6.59
N GLU A 173 -30.44 -13.14 7.27
CA GLU A 173 -31.04 -14.45 7.08
C GLU A 173 -32.57 -14.38 7.11
N ARG A 174 -33.22 -15.44 6.65
CA ARG A 174 -34.66 -15.65 6.82
C ARG A 174 -34.84 -16.88 7.69
N PRO A 175 -34.99 -16.72 9.01
CA PRO A 175 -35.09 -17.86 9.90
C PRO A 175 -36.38 -18.63 9.63
N ALA A 176 -36.28 -19.96 9.65
CA ALA A 176 -37.44 -20.86 9.59
C ALA A 176 -38.03 -21.16 10.98
N THR A 177 -37.36 -20.71 12.03
CA THR A 177 -37.74 -20.90 13.43
C THR A 177 -39.03 -20.13 13.74
N THR A 178 -39.99 -20.75 14.44
CA THR A 178 -41.29 -20.15 14.80
C THR A 178 -41.50 -20.15 16.32
N PHE A 179 -42.64 -19.63 16.80
CA PHE A 179 -42.94 -19.64 18.24
C PHE A 179 -43.15 -21.05 18.80
N ASP A 180 -43.43 -22.03 17.95
CA ASP A 180 -43.56 -23.44 18.35
C ASP A 180 -42.21 -24.04 18.77
N ASP A 181 -41.10 -23.52 18.23
CA ASP A 181 -39.74 -23.95 18.56
C ASP A 181 -39.23 -23.39 19.90
N VAL A 182 -39.97 -22.45 20.50
CA VAL A 182 -39.63 -21.83 21.79
C VAL A 182 -40.50 -22.46 22.88
N ALA A 183 -39.90 -23.11 23.87
CA ALA A 183 -40.69 -23.64 25.00
C ALA A 183 -41.03 -22.54 26.02
N GLY A 184 -42.29 -22.52 26.51
CA GLY A 184 -42.74 -21.63 27.58
C GLY A 184 -42.88 -20.15 27.17
N TYR A 185 -42.69 -19.25 28.15
CA TYR A 185 -42.77 -17.80 27.97
C TYR A 185 -44.11 -17.29 27.38
N ASP A 186 -45.23 -17.91 27.72
CA ASP A 186 -46.54 -17.61 27.10
C ASP A 186 -46.94 -16.13 27.18
N GLY A 187 -46.58 -15.45 28.27
CA GLY A 187 -46.79 -14.00 28.42
C GLY A 187 -45.97 -13.18 27.43
N VAL A 188 -44.67 -13.46 27.32
CA VAL A 188 -43.75 -12.78 26.40
C VAL A 188 -44.11 -13.07 24.95
N LYS A 189 -44.44 -14.33 24.63
CA LYS A 189 -44.90 -14.70 23.29
C LYS A 189 -46.12 -13.88 22.90
N ARG A 190 -47.11 -13.75 23.79
CA ARG A 190 -48.32 -12.95 23.54
C ARG A 190 -48.02 -11.48 23.27
N GLU A 191 -47.15 -10.85 24.06
CA GLU A 191 -46.74 -9.46 23.84
C GLU A 191 -46.02 -9.28 22.49
N ILE A 192 -45.15 -10.22 22.11
CA ILE A 192 -44.41 -10.10 20.85
C ILE A 192 -45.27 -10.53 19.64
N THR A 193 -46.31 -11.35 19.82
CA THR A 193 -47.29 -11.65 18.76
C THR A 193 -47.93 -10.38 18.22
N GLU A 194 -48.18 -9.36 19.05
CA GLU A 194 -48.70 -8.06 18.58
C GLU A 194 -47.75 -7.38 17.58
N VAL A 195 -46.43 -7.53 17.79
CA VAL A 195 -45.40 -7.01 16.88
C VAL A 195 -45.35 -7.82 15.59
N VAL A 196 -45.54 -9.14 15.66
CA VAL A 196 -45.65 -10.00 14.47
C VAL A 196 -46.86 -9.60 13.63
N ASP A 197 -48.03 -9.43 14.25
CA ASP A 197 -49.27 -9.03 13.57
C ASP A 197 -49.11 -7.67 12.90
N PHE A 198 -48.44 -6.73 13.57
CA PHE A 198 -48.11 -5.44 12.98
C PHE A 198 -47.24 -5.59 11.73
N LEU A 199 -46.16 -6.38 11.82
CA LEU A 199 -45.31 -6.60 10.68
C LEU A 199 -46.16 -7.17 9.55
N ARG A 200 -46.97 -8.21 9.79
CA ARG A 200 -47.79 -8.86 8.74
C ARG A 200 -48.83 -7.92 8.10
N GLU A 201 -49.57 -7.15 8.90
CA GLU A 201 -50.70 -6.33 8.46
C GLU A 201 -50.59 -4.85 8.91
N PRO A 202 -49.57 -4.09 8.46
CA PRO A 202 -49.29 -2.75 8.98
C PRO A 202 -50.43 -1.75 8.71
N GLU A 203 -51.14 -1.93 7.59
CA GLU A 203 -52.29 -1.08 7.20
C GLU A 203 -53.42 -1.11 8.22
N LYS A 204 -53.65 -2.26 8.87
CA LYS A 204 -54.71 -2.42 9.87
C LYS A 204 -54.44 -1.53 11.09
N PHE A 205 -53.18 -1.42 11.50
CA PHE A 205 -52.73 -0.60 12.62
C PHE A 205 -52.65 0.88 12.26
N ALA A 206 -52.26 1.21 11.02
CA ALA A 206 -52.26 2.59 10.52
C ALA A 206 -53.68 3.20 10.50
N ARG A 207 -54.69 2.44 10.07
CA ARG A 207 -56.10 2.90 10.02
C ARG A 207 -56.67 3.29 11.38
N ILE A 208 -56.25 2.62 12.45
CA ILE A 208 -56.70 2.89 13.82
C ILE A 208 -55.81 3.91 14.55
N GLY A 209 -54.77 4.44 13.88
CA GLY A 209 -53.84 5.40 14.47
C GLY A 209 -52.97 4.82 15.59
N ALA A 210 -52.81 3.49 15.63
CA ALA A 210 -51.98 2.85 16.66
C ALA A 210 -50.50 3.19 16.44
N ARG A 211 -49.82 3.62 17.50
CA ARG A 211 -48.36 3.85 17.48
C ARG A 211 -47.62 2.56 17.78
N ILE A 212 -46.66 2.24 16.93
CA ILE A 212 -45.89 1.00 17.03
C ILE A 212 -44.75 1.21 18.01
N PRO A 213 -44.46 0.23 18.89
CA PRO A 213 -43.23 0.24 19.67
C PRO A 213 -42.02 0.20 18.73
N LYS A 214 -41.13 1.20 18.82
CA LYS A 214 -39.95 1.35 17.97
C LYS A 214 -38.88 0.27 18.20
N GLY A 215 -38.96 -0.46 19.31
CA GLY A 215 -38.02 -1.52 19.67
C GLY A 215 -38.48 -2.26 20.92
N ILE A 216 -37.94 -3.46 21.10
CA ILE A 216 -38.15 -4.31 22.27
C ILE A 216 -36.78 -4.62 22.87
N LEU A 217 -36.66 -4.51 24.20
CA LEU A 217 -35.46 -4.90 24.93
C LEU A 217 -35.73 -6.20 25.70
N LEU A 218 -35.06 -7.28 25.31
CA LEU A 218 -35.14 -8.56 26.01
C LEU A 218 -34.05 -8.63 27.09
N VAL A 219 -34.44 -8.70 28.37
CA VAL A 219 -33.51 -8.75 29.51
C VAL A 219 -33.62 -10.09 30.21
N GLY A 220 -32.47 -10.69 30.52
CA GLY A 220 -32.40 -11.91 31.32
C GLY A 220 -31.01 -12.54 31.30
N PRO A 221 -30.74 -13.53 32.18
CA PRO A 221 -29.47 -14.25 32.23
C PRO A 221 -29.03 -14.82 30.87
N PRO A 222 -27.73 -15.06 30.63
CA PRO A 222 -27.28 -15.76 29.43
C PRO A 222 -27.92 -17.15 29.33
N GLY A 223 -28.20 -17.61 28.11
CA GLY A 223 -28.77 -18.94 27.86
C GLY A 223 -30.29 -19.07 28.01
N THR A 224 -31.03 -17.99 28.30
CA THR A 224 -32.51 -18.03 28.45
C THR A 224 -33.30 -18.01 27.14
N GLY A 225 -32.63 -18.08 25.99
CA GLY A 225 -33.30 -18.13 24.68
C GLY A 225 -33.69 -16.77 24.08
N LYS A 226 -33.08 -15.66 24.53
CA LYS A 226 -33.34 -14.30 23.98
C LYS A 226 -33.17 -14.24 22.45
N THR A 227 -32.03 -14.73 21.96
CA THR A 227 -31.72 -14.79 20.52
C THR A 227 -32.66 -15.75 19.77
N LEU A 228 -33.09 -16.84 20.42
CA LEU A 228 -34.03 -17.80 19.84
C LEU A 228 -35.43 -17.19 19.68
N ILE A 229 -35.92 -16.48 20.71
CA ILE A 229 -37.19 -15.75 20.64
C ILE A 229 -37.12 -14.69 19.54
N ALA A 230 -36.05 -13.89 19.47
CA ALA A 230 -35.92 -12.87 18.43
C ALA A 230 -35.95 -13.47 17.00
N ARG A 231 -35.32 -14.63 16.79
CA ARG A 231 -35.38 -15.38 15.52
C ARG A 231 -36.77 -15.91 15.22
N ALA A 232 -37.47 -16.44 16.22
CA ALA A 232 -38.83 -16.94 16.10
C ALA A 232 -39.80 -15.83 15.64
N VAL A 233 -39.66 -14.62 16.16
CA VAL A 233 -40.46 -13.45 15.77
C VAL A 233 -40.29 -13.12 14.29
N ALA A 234 -39.05 -13.18 13.78
CA ALA A 234 -38.77 -12.94 12.37
C ALA A 234 -39.33 -14.04 11.47
N GLY A 235 -39.25 -15.31 11.91
CA GLY A 235 -39.82 -16.44 11.18
C GLY A 235 -41.35 -16.37 11.12
N GLU A 236 -42.01 -16.07 12.23
CA GLU A 236 -43.46 -15.87 12.32
C GLU A 236 -43.96 -14.71 11.45
N ALA A 237 -43.20 -13.60 11.42
CA ALA A 237 -43.53 -12.45 10.57
C ALA A 237 -43.14 -12.64 9.10
N GLY A 238 -42.33 -13.66 8.79
CA GLY A 238 -41.82 -13.94 7.44
C GLY A 238 -40.90 -12.84 6.89
N VAL A 239 -40.17 -12.13 7.75
CA VAL A 239 -39.33 -10.98 7.38
C VAL A 239 -37.83 -11.31 7.51
N PRO A 240 -36.94 -10.66 6.73
CA PRO A 240 -35.50 -10.71 6.94
C PRO A 240 -35.09 -10.37 8.39
N PHE A 241 -34.14 -11.14 8.89
CA PHE A 241 -33.52 -10.98 10.21
C PHE A 241 -32.07 -10.52 10.02
N LEU A 242 -31.74 -9.33 10.52
CA LEU A 242 -30.40 -8.77 10.53
C LEU A 242 -29.83 -8.91 11.94
N SER A 243 -28.78 -9.71 12.12
CA SER A 243 -28.15 -9.91 13.43
C SER A 243 -26.79 -9.21 13.48
N VAL A 244 -26.51 -8.51 14.58
CA VAL A 244 -25.23 -7.87 14.87
C VAL A 244 -24.94 -7.95 16.37
N THR A 245 -23.67 -8.03 16.76
CA THR A 245 -23.28 -7.97 18.17
C THR A 245 -22.92 -6.53 18.52
N GLY A 246 -23.29 -6.05 19.70
CA GLY A 246 -23.00 -4.68 20.15
C GLY A 246 -21.50 -4.37 20.17
N SER A 247 -20.66 -5.36 20.45
CA SER A 247 -19.22 -5.26 20.38
C SER A 247 -18.70 -4.96 18.96
N ASP A 248 -19.42 -5.32 17.91
CA ASP A 248 -18.98 -5.12 16.52
C ASP A 248 -19.01 -3.64 16.10
N PHE A 249 -19.68 -2.81 16.90
CA PHE A 249 -19.68 -1.37 16.75
C PHE A 249 -18.51 -0.68 17.45
N MET A 250 -17.81 -1.39 18.32
CA MET A 250 -16.69 -0.87 19.12
C MET A 250 -15.38 -1.07 18.36
N GLU A 251 -14.82 -0.01 17.78
CA GLU A 251 -13.53 -0.08 17.09
C GLU A 251 -12.49 0.92 17.60
N MET A 252 -11.22 0.68 17.28
CA MET A 252 -10.12 1.59 17.60
C MET A 252 -10.19 2.91 16.80
N PHE A 253 -10.96 2.95 15.72
CA PHE A 253 -11.07 4.09 14.83
C PHE A 253 -12.36 4.88 15.08
N VAL A 254 -12.21 6.17 15.39
CA VAL A 254 -13.32 7.09 15.62
C VAL A 254 -14.23 7.16 14.40
N GLY A 255 -15.55 7.07 14.62
CA GLY A 255 -16.57 7.23 13.57
C GLY A 255 -16.88 5.96 12.75
N VAL A 256 -16.12 4.88 12.91
CA VAL A 256 -16.41 3.60 12.22
C VAL A 256 -17.69 2.97 12.75
N GLY A 257 -17.89 2.94 14.07
CA GLY A 257 -19.12 2.44 14.70
C GLY A 257 -20.38 3.16 14.19
N ALA A 258 -20.38 4.50 14.23
CA ALA A 258 -21.50 5.31 13.72
C ALA A 258 -21.79 5.07 12.23
N SER A 259 -20.77 4.89 11.39
CA SER A 259 -21.00 4.55 9.97
C SER A 259 -21.62 3.16 9.80
N ARG A 260 -21.23 2.18 10.60
CA ARG A 260 -21.82 0.82 10.57
C ARG A 260 -23.28 0.84 10.99
N VAL A 261 -23.63 1.63 12.00
CA VAL A 261 -25.04 1.84 12.41
C VAL A 261 -25.84 2.38 11.24
N ARG A 262 -25.38 3.45 10.56
CA ARG A 262 -26.07 3.98 9.37
C ARG A 262 -26.22 2.94 8.27
N ASP A 263 -25.15 2.22 7.97
CA ASP A 263 -25.16 1.19 6.92
C ASP A 263 -26.14 0.03 7.27
N LEU A 264 -26.23 -0.37 8.54
CA LEU A 264 -27.18 -1.38 9.03
C LEU A 264 -28.63 -0.92 8.83
N PHE A 265 -28.99 0.27 9.32
CA PHE A 265 -30.34 0.80 9.19
C PHE A 265 -30.73 1.07 7.73
N ASN A 266 -29.81 1.61 6.92
CA ASN A 266 -30.02 1.79 5.47
C ASN A 266 -30.28 0.47 4.75
N SER A 267 -29.62 -0.61 5.19
CA SER A 267 -29.81 -1.94 4.61
C SER A 267 -31.16 -2.53 4.99
N ALA A 268 -31.60 -2.35 6.24
CA ALA A 268 -32.95 -2.72 6.68
C ALA A 268 -34.04 -1.94 5.92
N ARG A 269 -33.89 -0.61 5.75
CA ARG A 269 -34.83 0.23 4.98
C ARG A 269 -34.99 -0.25 3.54
N LYS A 270 -33.90 -0.65 2.87
CA LYS A 270 -33.94 -1.20 1.49
C LYS A 270 -34.71 -2.51 1.37
N MET A 271 -34.83 -3.27 2.47
CA MET A 271 -35.63 -4.51 2.50
C MET A 271 -37.12 -4.25 2.76
N GLY A 272 -37.50 -3.00 3.05
CA GLY A 272 -38.87 -2.60 3.41
C GLY A 272 -39.24 -3.02 4.82
N ARG A 273 -39.45 -4.32 5.03
CA ARG A 273 -39.80 -4.90 6.34
C ARG A 273 -38.67 -5.83 6.79
N ALA A 274 -38.06 -5.55 7.94
CA ALA A 274 -36.99 -6.36 8.50
C ALA A 274 -36.92 -6.20 10.02
N ILE A 275 -36.34 -7.20 10.70
CA ILE A 275 -36.02 -7.13 12.12
C ILE A 275 -34.51 -6.96 12.26
N ILE A 276 -34.09 -5.94 13.01
CA ILE A 276 -32.70 -5.74 13.42
C ILE A 276 -32.57 -6.26 14.85
N PHE A 277 -31.73 -7.27 15.04
CA PHE A 277 -31.37 -7.82 16.33
C PHE A 277 -29.95 -7.40 16.68
N ILE A 278 -29.82 -6.73 17.83
CA ILE A 278 -28.54 -6.32 18.41
C ILE A 278 -28.33 -7.13 19.68
N ASP A 279 -27.42 -8.09 19.64
CA ASP A 279 -27.01 -8.81 20.85
C ASP A 279 -26.05 -7.94 21.68
N GLU A 280 -25.98 -8.16 22.99
CA GLU A 280 -25.03 -7.45 23.87
C GLU A 280 -25.04 -5.91 23.72
N ILE A 281 -26.24 -5.31 23.62
CA ILE A 281 -26.42 -3.85 23.46
C ILE A 281 -25.85 -3.04 24.65
N ASP A 282 -25.63 -3.68 25.78
CA ASP A 282 -24.98 -3.09 26.96
C ASP A 282 -23.52 -2.66 26.68
N SER A 283 -22.86 -3.28 25.70
CA SER A 283 -21.52 -2.88 25.25
C SER A 283 -21.46 -1.43 24.72
N ILE A 284 -22.53 -0.95 24.07
CA ILE A 284 -22.65 0.42 23.54
C ILE A 284 -23.42 1.36 24.47
N GLY A 285 -24.30 0.82 25.32
CA GLY A 285 -25.21 1.59 26.17
C GLY A 285 -24.62 2.09 27.49
N ARG A 286 -23.40 1.68 27.87
CA ARG A 286 -22.84 2.02 29.19
C ARG A 286 -22.30 3.45 29.25
N LYS A 287 -23.04 4.35 29.90
CA LYS A 287 -22.57 5.71 30.25
C LYS A 287 -21.41 5.62 31.25
N ARG A 288 -20.23 6.16 30.94
CA ARG A 288 -19.14 6.35 31.92
C ARG A 288 -19.08 7.81 32.37
N GLY A 289 -18.84 8.00 33.66
CA GLY A 289 -18.66 9.32 34.27
C GLY A 289 -17.31 9.95 33.92
N ALA A 290 -17.28 11.29 33.98
CA ALA A 290 -16.18 12.20 33.71
C ALA A 290 -14.77 11.63 34.00
N GLY A 291 -14.15 11.03 32.99
CA GLY A 291 -12.76 10.56 33.03
C GLY A 291 -12.02 11.15 31.84
N LEU A 292 -11.07 12.06 32.12
CA LEU A 292 -10.14 12.66 31.16
C LEU A 292 -9.39 11.56 30.38
N GLY A 293 -9.84 11.28 29.15
CA GLY A 293 -9.20 10.31 28.26
C GLY A 293 -10.07 10.05 27.02
N GLY A 294 -9.58 10.43 25.85
CA GLY A 294 -10.27 10.50 24.54
C GLY A 294 -10.68 9.16 23.90
N GLY A 295 -11.08 8.17 24.69
CA GLY A 295 -11.74 6.94 24.24
C GLY A 295 -13.24 6.89 24.55
N HIS A 296 -13.84 8.04 24.89
CA HIS A 296 -15.27 8.20 25.18
C HIS A 296 -16.08 8.59 23.93
N ASP A 297 -15.48 9.34 23.02
CA ASP A 297 -16.20 10.00 21.93
C ASP A 297 -16.80 9.01 20.92
N GLU A 298 -16.12 7.89 20.64
CA GLU A 298 -16.57 6.90 19.65
C GLU A 298 -17.84 6.15 20.09
N ARG A 299 -17.92 5.79 21.37
CA ARG A 299 -19.11 5.13 21.94
C ARG A 299 -20.31 6.05 21.96
N GLU A 300 -20.13 7.27 22.48
CA GLU A 300 -21.22 8.23 22.56
C GLU A 300 -21.70 8.63 21.15
N GLN A 301 -20.78 8.80 20.21
CA GLN A 301 -21.12 9.06 18.81
C GLN A 301 -21.93 7.91 18.20
N THR A 302 -21.51 6.66 18.45
CA THR A 302 -22.18 5.48 17.91
C THR A 302 -23.56 5.26 18.55
N LEU A 303 -23.67 5.45 19.86
CA LEU A 303 -24.94 5.42 20.59
C LEU A 303 -25.90 6.50 20.11
N ASN A 304 -25.44 7.75 20.00
CA ASN A 304 -26.26 8.86 19.50
C ASN A 304 -26.71 8.62 18.05
N GLN A 305 -25.86 8.01 17.22
CA GLN A 305 -26.25 7.62 15.88
C GLN A 305 -27.35 6.54 15.91
N MET A 306 -27.27 5.55 16.80
CA MET A 306 -28.31 4.53 16.94
C MET A 306 -29.63 5.14 17.39
N LEU A 307 -29.60 6.04 18.38
CA LEU A 307 -30.80 6.77 18.83
C LEU A 307 -31.39 7.62 17.71
N SER A 308 -30.56 8.32 16.94
CA SER A 308 -31.01 9.11 15.78
C SER A 308 -31.65 8.25 14.70
N GLU A 309 -31.12 7.06 14.42
CA GLU A 309 -31.72 6.14 13.45
C GLU A 309 -33.04 5.57 13.96
N MET A 310 -33.13 5.23 15.26
CA MET A 310 -34.37 4.76 15.89
C MET A 310 -35.46 5.83 15.93
N ASP A 311 -35.08 7.10 16.11
CA ASP A 311 -36.04 8.21 16.09
C ASP A 311 -36.50 8.56 14.69
N GLY A 312 -35.65 8.38 13.68
CA GLY A 312 -35.97 8.58 12.27
C GLY A 312 -37.02 7.64 11.66
N PHE A 313 -37.51 6.64 12.42
CA PHE A 313 -38.73 5.91 12.11
C PHE A 313 -39.95 6.77 12.45
N GLU A 314 -40.18 7.84 11.71
CA GLU A 314 -41.50 8.49 11.70
C GLU A 314 -42.44 7.69 10.80
N ALA A 315 -43.72 7.63 11.20
CA ALA A 315 -44.76 6.83 10.55
C ALA A 315 -45.22 7.38 9.17
N THR A 316 -44.38 8.17 8.50
CA THR A 316 -44.75 8.88 7.28
C THR A 316 -43.58 8.90 6.28
N GLU A 317 -43.35 7.76 5.62
CA GLU A 317 -42.94 7.69 4.22
C GLU A 317 -43.41 6.36 3.61
#